data_AF-A0A6C1QDM4-F1
#
_entry.id   AF-A0A6C1QDM4-F1
#
_cell.length_a   1.000
_cell.length_b   1.000
_cell.length_c   1.000
_cell.angle_alpha   90.00
_cell.angle_beta   90.00
_cell.angle_gamma   90.00
#
_symmetry.space_group_name_H-M   'P 1'
#
loop_
_entity.id
_entity.type
_entity.pdbx_description
1 polymer ?
#
loop_
_entity_poly.entity_id
_entity_poly.type
_entity_poly.pdbx_seq_one_letter_code
_entity_poly.pdbx_strand_id
1 'polypeptide(L)' 'MTYREIVLKLLKSRKDIICLEEHLMNDFRSKEEETSEFENWCNSNGIEFSKLNCHEPPRIQLKKKEFSN' A
#
# COMPACT_ATOMS: atom_id res chain seq x y z
N MET A 1 5.76 4.40 15.01
CA MET A 1 5.14 4.92 13.78
C MET A 1 5.60 4.03 12.66
N THR A 2 4.69 3.31 12.01
CA THR A 2 5.03 2.28 11.03
C THR A 2 4.83 2.80 9.60
N TYR A 3 5.41 2.13 8.60
CA TYR A 3 5.43 2.62 7.22
C TYR A 3 4.02 2.75 6.65
N ARG A 4 3.11 1.83 7.00
CA ARG A 4 1.69 1.89 6.62
C ARG A 4 0.98 3.14 7.17
N GLU A 5 1.34 3.62 8.36
CA GLU A 5 0.75 4.84 8.94
C GLU A 5 1.19 6.10 8.19
N ILE A 6 2.46 6.13 7.74
CA ILE A 6 2.99 7.21 6.92
C ILE A 6 2.25 7.25 5.58
N VAL A 7 2.07 6.09 4.95
CA VAL A 7 1.32 5.93 3.72
C VAL A 7 -0.11 6.46 3.85
N LEU A 8 -0.84 6.10 4.93
CA LEU A 8 -2.19 6.61 5.16
C LEU A 8 -2.22 8.13 5.31
N LYS A 9 -1.26 8.71 6.03
CA LYS A 9 -1.13 10.17 6.15
C LYS A 9 -0.88 10.83 4.79
N LEU A 10 -0.01 10.25 3.97
CA LEU A 10 0.27 10.78 2.63
C LEU A 10 -0.94 10.67 1.71
N LEU A 11 -1.65 9.55 1.73
CA LEU A 11 -2.89 9.35 0.96
C LEU A 11 -4.02 10.29 1.42
N LYS A 12 -4.01 10.81 2.66
CA LYS A 12 -4.97 11.87 3.05
C LYS A 12 -4.77 13.15 2.25
N SER A 13 -3.53 13.52 1.93
CA SER A 13 -3.18 14.75 1.22
C SER A 13 -2.96 14.56 -0.29
N ARG A 14 -2.72 13.34 -0.77
CA ARG A 14 -2.41 13.02 -2.17
C ARG A 14 -3.43 12.04 -2.75
N LYS A 15 -3.64 12.06 -4.08
CA LYS A 15 -4.53 11.11 -4.77
C LYS A 15 -3.91 9.71 -4.85
N ASP A 16 -2.61 9.66 -5.08
CA ASP A 16 -1.82 8.44 -5.16
C ASP A 16 -0.41 8.66 -4.58
N ILE A 17 0.25 7.54 -4.27
CA ILE A 17 1.65 7.50 -3.84
C ILE A 17 2.34 6.27 -4.44
N ILE A 18 3.65 6.37 -4.64
CA ILE A 18 4.48 5.23 -5.04
C ILE A 18 5.47 4.96 -3.92
N CYS A 19 5.53 3.71 -3.47
CA CYS A 19 6.41 3.25 -2.40
C CYS A 19 7.25 2.07 -2.88
N LEU A 20 8.37 1.83 -2.20
CA LEU A 20 9.11 0.58 -2.36
C LEU A 20 8.28 -0.57 -1.77
N GLU A 21 8.20 -1.69 -2.50
CA GLU A 21 7.49 -2.88 -2.04
C GLU A 21 8.07 -3.36 -0.72
N GLU A 22 9.40 -3.43 -0.59
CA GLU A 22 10.06 -3.93 0.61
C GLU A 22 9.67 -3.15 1.88
N HIS A 23 9.64 -1.82 1.82
CA HIS A 23 9.35 -0.98 2.99
C HIS A 23 7.90 -1.13 3.43
N LEU A 24 7.01 -1.25 2.45
CA LEU A 24 5.59 -1.43 2.70
C LEU A 24 5.31 -2.82 3.25
N MET A 25 5.82 -3.87 2.60
CA MET A 25 5.61 -5.26 2.99
C MET A 25 6.31 -5.63 4.31
N ASN A 26 7.40 -4.95 4.66
CA ASN A 26 8.07 -5.15 5.95
C ASN A 26 7.15 -4.89 7.16
N ASP A 27 6.15 -4.02 7.00
CA ASP A 27 5.12 -3.73 8.00
C ASP A 27 4.09 -4.88 8.18
N PHE A 28 4.02 -5.79 7.21
CA PHE A 28 3.09 -6.93 7.16
C PHE A 28 3.81 -8.29 7.32
N ARG A 29 5.15 -8.27 7.37
CA ARG A 29 6.04 -9.45 7.36
C ARG A 29 5.98 -10.36 8.58
N SER A 30 5.22 -9.98 9.61
CA SER A 30 5.21 -10.66 10.92
C SER A 30 4.19 -11.78 11.06
N LYS A 31 3.42 -12.13 10.02
CA LYS A 31 2.43 -13.22 10.09
C LYS A 31 2.49 -14.11 8.86
N GLU A 32 2.23 -15.40 9.04
CA GLU A 32 2.27 -16.47 8.01
C GLU A 32 1.37 -16.23 6.78
N GLU A 33 0.62 -15.12 6.75
CA GLU A 33 -0.29 -14.70 5.68
C GLU A 33 -0.05 -13.22 5.27
N GLU A 34 1.18 -12.88 4.91
CA GLU A 34 1.61 -11.51 4.56
C GLU A 34 0.77 -10.86 3.44
N THR A 35 0.42 -11.62 2.41
CA THR A 35 -0.35 -11.12 1.26
C THR A 35 -1.78 -10.80 1.66
N SER A 36 -2.42 -11.68 2.44
CA SER A 36 -3.80 -11.50 2.91
C SER A 36 -3.93 -10.29 3.82
N GLU A 37 -2.97 -10.05 4.73
CA GLU A 37 -3.03 -8.89 5.63
C GLU A 37 -2.88 -7.57 4.87
N PHE A 38 -1.98 -7.52 3.89
CA PHE A 38 -1.80 -6.34 3.05
C PHE A 38 -3.04 -6.01 2.20
N GLU A 39 -3.63 -7.02 1.57
CA GLU A 39 -4.85 -6.85 0.76
C GLU A 39 -6.05 -6.43 1.63
N ASN A 40 -6.20 -7.03 2.81
CA ASN A 40 -7.23 -6.66 3.78
C ASN A 40 -7.06 -5.22 4.27
N TRP A 41 -5.82 -4.80 4.53
CA TRP A 41 -5.51 -3.44 4.91
C TRP A 41 -5.84 -2.44 3.79
N CYS A 42 -5.49 -2.76 2.54
CA CYS A 42 -5.86 -1.93 1.39
C CYS A 42 -7.38 -1.80 1.26
N ASN A 43 -8.11 -2.92 1.31
CA ASN A 43 -9.57 -2.92 1.21
C ASN A 43 -10.25 -2.16 2.35
N SER A 44 -9.80 -2.35 3.59
CA SER A 44 -10.38 -1.67 4.77
C SER A 44 -10.19 -0.15 4.74
N ASN A 45 -9.13 0.32 4.07
CA ASN A 45 -8.84 1.75 3.95
C ASN A 45 -9.32 2.35 2.61
N GLY A 46 -10.01 1.56 1.77
CA GLY A 46 -10.43 2.01 0.45
C GLY A 46 -9.24 2.39 -0.44
N ILE A 47 -8.19 1.58 -0.43
CA ILE A 47 -6.98 1.76 -1.22
C ILE A 47 -6.94 0.71 -2.31
N GLU A 48 -6.66 1.15 -3.54
CA GLU A 48 -6.24 0.30 -4.64
C GLU A 48 -4.72 0.30 -4.73
N PHE A 49 -4.15 -0.88 -4.92
CA PHE A 49 -2.71 -1.05 -5.12
C PHE A 49 -2.41 -1.61 -6.50
N SER A 50 -1.25 -1.24 -7.05
CA SER A 50 -0.75 -1.75 -8.32
C SER A 50 0.75 -1.99 -8.19
N LYS A 51 1.19 -3.23 -8.42
CA LYS A 51 2.61 -3.57 -8.40
C LYS A 51 3.28 -3.07 -9.67
N LEU A 52 4.34 -2.30 -9.53
CA LEU A 52 5.16 -1.78 -10.62
C LEU A 52 6.44 -2.62 -10.69
N ASN A 53 6.32 -3.82 -11.27
CA ASN A 53 7.44 -4.77 -11.40
C ASN A 53 8.48 -4.37 -12.45
N CYS A 54 8.25 -3.29 -13.21
CA CYS A 54 9.20 -2.76 -14.18
C CYS A 54 10.32 -1.91 -13.56
N HIS A 55 10.33 -1.73 -12.24
CA HIS A 55 11.38 -1.00 -11.53
C HIS A 55 12.17 -1.94 -10.62
N GLU A 56 13.50 -1.81 -10.64
CA GLU A 56 14.38 -2.37 -9.62
C GLU A 56 14.91 -1.21 -8.75
N PRO A 57 14.64 -1.20 -7.42
CA PRO A 57 13.84 -2.18 -6.66
C PRO A 57 12.32 -2.11 -6.97
N PRO A 58 11.57 -3.21 -6.74
CA PRO A 58 10.13 -3.29 -7.00
C PRO A 58 9.34 -2.25 -6.21
N ARG A 59 8.32 -1.69 -6.86
CA ARG A 59 7.51 -0.59 -6.30
C ARG A 59 6.03 -0.96 -6.30
N ILE A 60 5.29 -0.38 -5.37
CA ILE A 60 3.83 -0.46 -5.32
C ILE A 60 3.28 0.95 -5.40
N GLN A 61 2.39 1.18 -6.35
CA GLN A 61 1.55 2.36 -6.39
C GLN A 61 0.30 2.10 -5.54
N LEU A 62 -0.01 3.03 -4.64
CA LEU A 62 -1.21 3.03 -3.81
C LEU A 62 -2.05 4.26 -4.16
N LYS A 63 -3.34 4.07 -4.36
CA LYS A 63 -4.29 5.11 -4.77
C LYS A 63 -5.59 4.92 -3.99
N LYS A 64 -6.31 6.01 -3.71
CA LYS A 64 -7.64 5.89 -3.12
C LYS A 64 -8.59 5.25 -4.13
N LYS A 65 -9.41 4.28 -3.68
CA LYS A 65 -10.58 3.82 -4.43
C LYS A 65 -11.48 5.01 -4.65
N GLU A 66 -11.59 5.46 -5.90
CA GLU A 66 -12.65 6.38 -6.27
C GLU A 66 -13.93 5.55 -6.29
N PHE A 67 -14.78 5.70 -5.27
CA PHE A 67 -16.15 5.24 -5.37
C PHE A 67 -16.84 6.11 -6.41
N SER A 68 -16.83 5.66 -7.66
CA SER A 68 -17.71 6.19 -8.70
C SER A 68 -19.14 5.92 -8.25
N ASN A 69 -19.80 6.95 -7.72
CA ASN A 69 -21.25 7.00 -7.52
C ASN A 69 -21.96 7.20 -8.86
#